data_AF-A0A2A5A4S0-F1
#
_entry.id   AF-A0A2A5A4S0-F1
#
_cell.length_a   1.000
_cell.length_b   1.000
_cell.length_c   1.000
_cell.angle_alpha   90.00
_cell.angle_beta   90.00
_cell.angle_gamma   90.00
#
_symmetry.space_group_name_H-M   'P 1'
#
loop_
_entity.id
_entity.type
_entity.pdbx_description
1 polymer ?
#
loop_
_entity_poly.entity_id
_entity_poly.type
_entity_poly.pdbx_seq_one_letter_code
_entity_poly.pdbx_strand_id
1 'polypeptide(L)'
;IDAINAFAGTVVLVTHVESVLRETCNRLVIFDEGKVRVFEGNYDDFLRRHGWSSELEERSRAANKKRGNRKDQRRERAQLIQERSRLLKPLRNEMERNDNFIDALGKKSKQTETQLIDASQQGKTNEIASLSVQLKNLQDSIEKAFQKLEEATDEHDRIQADFDARLAQEE
;
A
#
# COMPACT_ATOMS: atom_id res chain seq x y z
N ILE A 1 6.85 46.36 -33.30
CA ILE A 1 7.41 45.14 -33.94
C ILE A 1 7.24 45.21 -35.45
N ASP A 2 6.12 45.74 -35.93
CA ASP A 2 5.81 45.96 -37.35
C ASP A 2 6.91 46.64 -38.18
N ALA A 3 7.59 47.65 -37.62
CA ALA A 3 8.71 48.31 -38.31
C ALA A 3 9.92 47.38 -38.54
N ILE A 4 10.17 46.44 -37.63
CA ILE A 4 11.24 45.44 -37.77
C ILE A 4 10.83 44.39 -38.80
N ASN A 5 9.58 43.93 -38.75
CA ASN A 5 9.06 42.93 -39.69
C ASN A 5 8.92 43.49 -41.12
N ALA A 6 8.68 44.79 -41.28
CA ALA A 6 8.57 45.46 -42.57
C ALA A 6 9.94 45.85 -43.17
N PHE A 7 11.04 45.70 -42.43
CA PHE A 7 12.37 46.01 -42.93
C PHE A 7 12.85 44.93 -43.90
N ALA A 8 13.17 45.29 -45.13
CA ALA A 8 13.54 44.34 -46.19
C ALA A 8 14.97 43.74 -46.04
N GLY A 9 15.75 44.18 -45.06
CA GLY A 9 17.10 43.69 -44.81
C GLY A 9 17.19 42.70 -43.64
N THR A 10 18.40 42.23 -43.33
CA THR A 10 18.65 41.40 -42.14
C THR A 10 18.82 42.27 -40.91
N VAL A 11 18.11 41.93 -39.84
CA VAL A 11 18.22 42.60 -38.54
C VAL A 11 18.91 41.67 -37.55
N VAL A 12 19.98 42.14 -36.93
CA VAL A 12 20.59 41.48 -35.77
C VAL A 12 20.21 42.28 -34.53
N LEU A 13 19.54 41.62 -33.59
CA LEU A 13 19.05 42.26 -32.37
C LEU A 13 19.56 41.51 -31.13
N VAL A 14 19.87 42.27 -30.08
CA VAL A 14 20.18 41.75 -28.75
C VAL A 14 19.22 42.40 -27.78
N THR A 15 18.37 41.59 -27.13
CA THR A 15 17.34 42.08 -26.21
C THR A 15 17.19 41.11 -25.05
N HIS A 16 16.78 41.64 -23.90
CA HIS A 16 16.40 40.86 -22.72
C HIS A 16 14.90 40.55 -22.66
N VAL A 17 14.10 41.10 -23.59
CA VAL A 17 12.65 40.94 -23.58
C VAL A 17 12.24 39.75 -24.44
N GLU A 18 11.71 38.71 -23.81
CA GLU A 18 11.34 37.45 -24.49
C GLU A 18 10.28 37.62 -25.59
N SER A 19 9.26 38.46 -25.37
CA SER A 19 8.18 38.63 -26.34
C SER A 19 8.69 39.14 -27.70
N VAL A 20 9.70 40.03 -27.69
CA VAL A 20 10.33 40.54 -28.91
C VAL A 20 11.04 39.40 -29.66
N LEU A 21 11.77 38.54 -28.94
CA LEU A 21 12.43 37.37 -29.53
C LEU A 21 11.43 36.38 -30.10
N ARG A 22 10.31 36.13 -29.41
CA ARG A 22 9.26 35.20 -29.88
C ARG A 22 8.63 35.66 -31.19
N GLU A 23 8.38 36.95 -31.34
CA GLU A 23 7.66 37.50 -32.50
C GLU A 23 8.56 37.80 -33.71
N THR A 24 9.85 38.09 -33.50
CA THR A 24 10.75 38.57 -34.58
C THR A 24 11.86 37.60 -34.96
N CYS A 25 12.21 36.66 -34.07
CA CYS A 25 13.39 35.82 -34.26
C CYS A 25 13.07 34.53 -35.03
N ASN A 26 13.84 34.27 -36.08
CA ASN A 26 13.82 33.03 -36.86
C ASN A 26 15.16 32.27 -36.81
N ARG A 27 16.18 32.85 -36.18
CA ARG A 27 17.51 32.26 -35.97
C ARG A 27 18.16 32.85 -34.73
N LEU A 28 18.60 31.97 -33.82
CA LEU A 28 19.23 32.36 -32.56
C LEU A 28 20.72 32.08 -32.59
N VAL A 29 21.50 33.03 -32.07
CA VAL A 29 22.91 32.82 -31.71
C VAL A 29 22.96 32.69 -30.19
N ILE A 30 23.21 31.47 -29.73
CA ILE A 30 23.15 31.10 -28.32
C ILE A 30 24.58 31.05 -27.79
N PHE A 31 24.82 31.80 -26.72
CA PHE A 31 26.03 31.76 -25.93
C PHE A 31 25.74 30.94 -24.68
N ASP A 32 26.21 29.69 -24.64
CA ASP A 32 26.01 28.81 -23.49
C ASP A 32 27.28 27.99 -23.24
N GLU A 33 27.63 27.78 -21.97
CA GLU A 33 28.82 27.03 -21.52
C GLU A 33 30.14 27.43 -22.23
N GLY A 34 30.32 28.73 -22.50
CA GLY A 34 31.51 29.25 -23.19
C GLY A 34 31.61 28.88 -24.68
N LYS A 35 30.54 28.33 -25.28
CA LYS A 35 30.44 28.00 -26.70
C LYS A 35 29.38 28.85 -27.37
N VAL A 36 29.60 29.15 -28.64
CA VAL A 36 28.63 29.83 -29.50
C VAL A 36 27.98 28.78 -30.40
N ARG A 37 26.65 28.69 -30.35
CA ARG A 37 25.87 27.81 -31.23
C ARG A 37 24.85 28.62 -31.97
N VAL A 38 24.60 28.23 -33.22
CA VAL A 38 23.53 28.80 -34.02
C VAL A 38 22.38 27.81 -34.04
N PHE A 39 21.20 28.29 -33.71
CA PHE A 39 19.96 27.54 -33.82
C PHE A 39 19.07 28.16 -34.91
N GLU A 40 18.65 27.33 -35.87
CA GLU A 40 17.69 27.72 -36.90
C GLU A 40 16.28 27.39 -36.41
N GLY A 41 15.46 28.42 -36.20
CA GLY A 41 14.15 28.31 -35.58
C GLY A 41 13.81 29.53 -34.73
N ASN A 42 12.57 29.59 -34.25
CA ASN A 42 12.13 30.65 -33.35
C ASN A 42 12.53 30.36 -31.89
N TYR A 43 12.32 31.35 -31.02
CA TYR A 43 12.65 31.23 -29.60
C TYR A 43 11.88 30.10 -28.89
N ASP A 44 10.62 29.86 -29.25
CA ASP A 44 9.78 28.82 -28.66
C ASP A 44 10.29 27.41 -28.97
N ASP A 45 10.80 27.22 -30.19
CA ASP A 45 11.38 25.95 -30.63
C ASP A 45 12.71 25.68 -29.95
N PHE A 46 13.50 26.72 -29.70
CA PHE A 46 14.71 26.61 -28.89
C PHE A 46 14.39 26.17 -27.46
N LEU A 47 13.42 26.82 -26.80
CA LEU A 47 12.98 26.43 -25.45
C LEU A 47 12.46 25.00 -25.38
N ARG A 48 11.72 24.54 -26.41
CA ARG A 48 11.18 23.17 -26.45
C ARG A 48 12.24 22.10 -26.69
N ARG A 49 13.19 22.34 -27.60
CA ARG A 49 14.15 21.32 -28.06
C ARG A 49 15.43 21.27 -27.24
N HIS A 50 15.91 22.43 -26.81
CA HIS A 50 17.19 22.56 -26.14
C HIS A 50 17.03 23.04 -24.70
N GLY A 51 16.09 23.96 -24.43
CA GLY A 51 16.00 24.63 -23.12
C GLY A 51 17.32 25.28 -22.73
N TRP A 52 17.42 25.78 -21.50
CA TRP A 52 18.72 26.16 -20.93
C TRP A 52 19.34 24.94 -20.24
N SER A 53 20.67 24.79 -20.35
CA SER A 53 21.45 23.72 -19.71
C SER A 53 21.13 23.58 -18.21
N SER A 54 20.91 24.70 -17.51
CA SER A 54 20.46 24.74 -16.12
C SER A 54 19.10 24.08 -15.86
N GLU A 55 18.13 24.21 -16.77
CA GLU A 55 16.78 23.67 -16.62
C GLU A 55 16.74 22.15 -16.85
N LEU A 56 17.59 21.64 -17.73
CA LEU A 56 17.79 20.19 -17.95
C LEU A 56 18.41 19.52 -16.72
N GLU A 57 19.40 20.16 -16.08
CA GLU A 57 19.97 19.68 -14.83
C GLU A 57 18.95 19.69 -13.68
N GLU A 58 18.17 20.76 -13.53
CA GLU A 58 17.11 20.81 -12.52
C GLU A 58 16.05 19.72 -12.72
N ARG A 59 15.62 19.49 -13.97
CA ARG A 59 14.66 18.41 -14.29
C ARG A 59 15.23 17.03 -13.96
N SER A 60 16.50 16.78 -14.25
CA SER A 60 17.14 15.49 -13.93
C SER A 60 17.31 15.28 -12.42
N ARG A 61 17.71 16.31 -11.66
CA ARG A 61 17.79 16.27 -10.18
C ARG A 61 16.41 16.09 -9.55
N ALA A 62 15.38 16.77 -10.04
CA ALA A 62 14.00 16.62 -9.59
C ALA A 62 13.44 15.22 -9.90
N ALA A 63 13.73 14.66 -11.08
CA ALA A 63 13.35 13.31 -11.46
C ALA A 63 14.04 12.23 -10.59
N ASN A 64 15.32 12.43 -10.25
CA ASN A 64 16.06 11.51 -9.38
C ASN A 64 15.57 11.58 -7.92
N LYS A 65 15.28 12.79 -7.42
CA LYS A 65 14.68 12.99 -6.08
C LYS A 65 13.28 12.36 -5.98
N LYS A 66 12.45 12.47 -7.03
CA LYS A 66 11.16 11.78 -7.14
C LYS A 66 11.30 10.25 -7.22
N ARG A 67 12.32 9.72 -7.91
CA ARG A 67 12.60 8.26 -7.96
C ARG A 67 13.12 7.71 -6.63
N GLY A 68 13.99 8.44 -5.92
CA GLY A 68 14.44 8.11 -4.56
C GLY A 68 13.25 8.02 -3.60
N ASN A 69 12.43 9.07 -3.55
CA ASN A 69 11.25 9.13 -2.69
C ASN A 69 10.26 7.98 -2.96
N ARG A 70 10.02 7.62 -4.24
CA ARG A 70 9.18 6.47 -4.60
C ARG A 70 9.76 5.11 -4.20
N LYS A 71 11.09 4.97 -4.19
CA LYS A 71 11.75 3.71 -3.79
C LYS A 71 11.72 3.53 -2.29
N ASP A 72 11.87 4.61 -1.53
CA ASP A 72 11.85 4.59 -0.07
C ASP A 72 10.41 4.38 0.44
N GLN A 73 9.41 5.08 -0.10
CA GLN A 73 7.99 4.81 0.19
C GLN A 73 7.56 3.36 -0.10
N ARG A 74 8.07 2.76 -1.19
CA ARG A 74 7.79 1.34 -1.50
C ARG A 74 8.44 0.39 -0.48
N ARG A 75 9.60 0.75 0.07
CA ARG A 75 10.29 -0.05 1.08
C ARG A 75 9.59 0.03 2.43
N GLU A 76 9.16 1.21 2.84
CA GLU A 76 8.40 1.45 4.07
C GLU A 76 7.08 0.68 4.05
N ARG A 77 6.29 0.81 2.98
CA ARG A 77 5.07 0.00 2.78
C ARG A 77 5.33 -1.50 2.83
N ALA A 78 6.39 -1.97 2.18
CA ALA A 78 6.74 -3.40 2.17
C ALA A 78 7.09 -3.90 3.59
N GLN A 79 7.79 -3.08 4.39
CA GLN A 79 8.11 -3.39 5.79
C GLN A 79 6.84 -3.46 6.64
N LEU A 80 5.92 -2.50 6.50
CA LEU A 80 4.64 -2.50 7.21
C LEU A 80 3.79 -3.73 6.88
N ILE A 81 3.70 -4.11 5.59
CA ILE A 81 2.98 -5.33 5.18
C ILE A 81 3.62 -6.59 5.77
N GLN A 82 4.96 -6.65 5.79
CA GLN A 82 5.68 -7.78 6.37
C GLN A 82 5.46 -7.87 7.88
N GLU A 83 5.48 -6.74 8.58
CA GLU A 83 5.23 -6.67 10.02
C GLU A 83 3.78 -7.07 10.35
N ARG A 84 2.80 -6.56 9.60
CA ARG A 84 1.39 -6.98 9.70
C ARG A 84 1.27 -8.49 9.58
N SER A 85 1.87 -9.08 8.53
CA SER A 85 1.82 -10.53 8.34
C SER A 85 2.49 -11.29 9.47
N ARG A 86 3.56 -10.77 10.07
CA ARG A 86 4.27 -11.41 11.17
C ARG A 86 3.41 -11.47 12.43
N LEU A 87 2.69 -10.40 12.74
CA LEU A 87 1.85 -10.29 13.94
C LEU A 87 0.51 -11.02 13.80
N LEU A 88 -0.12 -10.96 12.62
CA LEU A 88 -1.44 -11.57 12.42
C LEU A 88 -1.40 -13.07 12.14
N LYS A 89 -0.29 -13.60 11.58
CA LYS A 89 -0.16 -15.03 11.29
C LYS A 89 -0.30 -15.93 12.54
N PRO A 90 0.37 -15.68 13.68
CA PRO A 90 0.18 -16.49 14.87
C PRO A 90 -1.26 -16.44 15.40
N LEU A 91 -1.91 -15.26 15.39
CA LEU A 91 -3.30 -15.11 15.81
C LEU A 91 -4.25 -15.91 14.91
N ARG A 92 -4.09 -15.85 13.59
CA ARG A 92 -4.86 -16.68 12.65
C ARG A 92 -4.68 -18.17 12.91
N ASN A 93 -3.45 -18.61 13.19
CA ASN A 93 -3.19 -20.01 13.52
C ASN A 93 -3.83 -20.41 14.86
N GLU A 94 -3.91 -19.49 15.82
CA GLU A 94 -4.57 -19.73 17.10
C GLU A 94 -6.09 -19.83 16.95
N MET A 95 -6.70 -18.93 16.17
CA MET A 95 -8.11 -19.00 15.78
C MET A 95 -8.43 -20.35 15.13
N GLU A 96 -7.67 -20.74 14.10
CA GLU A 96 -7.86 -22.02 13.40
C GLU A 96 -7.71 -23.23 14.33
N ARG A 97 -6.78 -23.18 15.31
CA ARG A 97 -6.64 -24.24 16.32
C ARG A 97 -7.85 -24.31 17.24
N ASN A 98 -8.36 -23.17 17.70
CA ASN A 98 -9.53 -23.11 18.58
C ASN A 98 -10.78 -23.58 17.83
N ASP A 99 -10.99 -23.18 16.58
CA ASP A 99 -12.09 -23.65 15.73
C ASP A 99 -12.08 -25.17 15.57
N ASN A 100 -10.93 -25.74 15.18
CA ASN A 100 -10.78 -27.18 15.03
C ASN A 100 -11.01 -27.93 16.37
N PHE A 101 -10.60 -27.33 17.48
CA PHE A 101 -10.82 -27.89 18.80
C PHE A 101 -12.30 -27.87 19.22
N ILE A 102 -13.00 -26.76 18.95
CA ILE A 102 -14.44 -26.62 19.15
C ILE A 102 -15.19 -27.67 18.33
N ASP A 103 -14.83 -27.84 17.05
CA ASP A 103 -15.44 -28.85 16.18
C ASP A 103 -15.25 -30.27 16.72
N ALA A 104 -14.04 -30.59 17.19
CA ALA A 104 -13.73 -31.89 17.78
C ALA A 104 -14.53 -32.14 19.06
N LEU A 105 -14.59 -31.16 19.96
CA LEU A 105 -15.38 -31.25 21.19
C LEU A 105 -16.88 -31.33 20.89
N GLY A 106 -17.37 -30.59 19.91
CA GLY A 106 -18.77 -30.62 19.48
C GLY A 106 -19.18 -32.00 18.94
N LYS A 107 -18.33 -32.64 18.14
CA LYS A 107 -18.54 -34.03 17.69
C LYS A 107 -18.58 -35.01 18.86
N LYS A 108 -17.64 -34.87 19.81
CA LYS A 108 -17.58 -35.73 20.99
C LYS A 108 -18.78 -35.54 21.90
N SER A 109 -19.22 -34.29 22.09
CA SER A 109 -20.42 -33.92 22.86
C SER A 109 -21.67 -34.60 22.27
N LYS A 110 -21.89 -34.50 20.96
CA LYS A 110 -22.98 -35.20 20.25
C LYS A 110 -22.93 -36.72 20.41
N GLN A 111 -21.72 -37.30 20.35
CA GLN A 111 -21.54 -38.73 20.56
C GLN A 111 -21.90 -39.14 21.99
N THR A 112 -21.45 -38.39 23.00
CA THR A 112 -21.78 -38.62 24.41
C THR A 112 -23.27 -38.45 24.68
N GLU A 113 -23.92 -37.48 24.05
CA GLU A 113 -25.37 -37.28 24.13
C GLU A 113 -26.14 -38.48 23.56
N THR A 114 -25.70 -39.03 22.42
CA THR A 114 -26.27 -40.26 21.84
C THR A 114 -26.10 -41.44 22.79
N GLN A 115 -24.91 -41.63 23.37
CA GLN A 115 -24.65 -42.69 24.36
C GLN A 115 -25.52 -42.54 25.62
N LEU A 116 -25.80 -41.31 26.03
CA LEU A 116 -26.64 -41.03 27.19
C LEU A 116 -28.10 -41.40 26.94
N ILE A 117 -28.61 -41.13 25.73
CA ILE A 117 -29.94 -41.57 25.29
C ILE A 117 -30.01 -43.11 25.30
N ASP A 118 -29.03 -43.79 24.72
CA ASP A 118 -28.99 -45.26 24.67
C ASP A 118 -28.91 -45.88 26.08
N ALA A 119 -28.06 -45.33 26.96
CA ALA A 119 -27.94 -45.78 28.35
C ALA A 119 -29.24 -45.55 29.15
N SER A 120 -29.97 -44.47 28.84
CA SER A 120 -31.29 -44.18 29.40
C SER A 120 -32.32 -45.23 28.99
N GLN A 121 -32.37 -45.60 27.70
CA GLN A 121 -33.27 -46.64 27.20
C GLN A 121 -32.97 -48.03 27.79
N GLN A 122 -31.70 -48.31 28.07
CA GLN A 122 -31.24 -49.57 28.66
C GLN A 122 -31.32 -49.60 30.20
N GLY A 123 -31.73 -48.51 30.85
CA GLY A 123 -31.87 -48.44 32.31
C GLY A 123 -30.54 -48.48 33.08
N LYS A 124 -29.43 -48.09 32.46
CA LYS A 124 -28.09 -48.16 33.06
C LYS A 124 -27.75 -46.92 33.89
N THR A 125 -28.29 -46.81 35.10
CA THR A 125 -28.19 -45.62 35.96
C THR A 125 -26.77 -45.11 36.21
N ASN A 126 -25.79 -46.01 36.40
CA ASN A 126 -24.39 -45.61 36.63
C ASN A 126 -23.72 -45.02 35.37
N GLU A 127 -24.05 -45.53 34.19
CA GLU A 127 -23.52 -45.00 32.92
C GLU A 127 -24.13 -43.62 32.64
N ILE A 128 -25.43 -43.43 32.91
CA ILE A 128 -26.11 -42.14 32.74
C ILE A 128 -25.44 -41.04 33.58
N ALA A 129 -25.17 -41.32 34.87
CA ALA A 129 -24.55 -40.35 35.76
C ALA A 129 -23.15 -39.93 35.27
N SER A 130 -22.33 -40.90 34.85
CA SER A 130 -20.97 -40.61 34.36
C SER A 130 -20.98 -39.89 33.01
N LEU A 131 -21.85 -40.27 32.07
CA LEU A 131 -22.01 -39.61 30.78
C LEU A 131 -22.54 -38.17 30.94
N SER A 132 -23.42 -37.92 31.90
CA SER A 132 -23.95 -36.58 32.21
C SER A 132 -22.83 -35.63 32.66
N VAL A 133 -21.95 -36.12 33.55
CA VAL A 133 -20.78 -35.34 34.00
C VAL A 133 -19.80 -35.10 32.85
N GLN A 134 -19.55 -36.11 32.01
CA GLN A 134 -18.70 -35.95 30.83
C GLN A 134 -19.27 -34.93 29.84
N LEU A 135 -20.56 -34.98 29.56
CA LEU A 135 -21.23 -34.05 28.66
C LEU A 135 -21.11 -32.61 29.17
N LYS A 136 -21.34 -32.39 30.47
CA LYS A 136 -21.15 -31.08 31.10
C LYS A 136 -19.70 -30.59 30.95
N ASN A 137 -18.71 -31.42 31.25
CA ASN A 137 -17.31 -31.04 31.13
C ASN A 137 -16.92 -30.71 29.68
N LEU A 138 -17.49 -31.41 28.69
CA LEU A 138 -17.30 -31.11 27.28
C LEU A 138 -17.91 -29.76 26.91
N GLN A 139 -19.14 -29.47 27.38
CA GLN A 139 -19.79 -28.18 27.19
C GLN A 139 -18.99 -27.03 27.82
N ASP A 140 -18.53 -27.17 29.06
CA ASP A 140 -17.69 -26.18 29.74
C ASP A 140 -16.36 -25.96 28.99
N SER A 141 -15.81 -27.01 28.36
CA SER A 141 -14.58 -26.91 27.56
C SER A 141 -14.82 -26.21 26.22
N ILE A 142 -15.99 -26.43 25.60
CA ILE A 142 -16.41 -25.75 24.37
C ILE A 142 -16.56 -24.25 24.65
N GLU A 143 -17.25 -23.88 25.74
CA GLU A 143 -17.42 -22.48 26.13
C GLU A 143 -16.07 -21.77 26.35
N LYS A 144 -15.14 -22.40 27.06
CA LYS A 144 -13.78 -21.86 27.24
C LYS A 144 -13.00 -21.74 25.93
N ALA A 145 -13.22 -22.64 24.97
CA ALA A 145 -12.57 -22.57 23.67
C ALA A 145 -13.14 -21.43 22.82
N PHE A 146 -14.47 -21.22 22.86
CA PHE A 146 -15.12 -20.07 22.23
C PHE A 146 -14.62 -18.75 22.82
N GLN A 147 -14.48 -18.64 24.15
CA GLN A 147 -13.93 -17.45 24.79
C GLN A 147 -12.53 -17.11 24.27
N LYS A 148 -11.65 -18.12 24.14
CA LYS A 148 -10.30 -17.92 23.59
C LYS A 148 -10.31 -17.54 22.11
N LEU A 149 -11.24 -18.09 21.34
CA LEU A 149 -11.41 -17.75 19.93
C LEU A 149 -11.84 -16.28 19.79
N GLU A 150 -12.78 -15.83 20.61
CA GLU A 150 -13.23 -14.44 20.66
C GLU A 150 -12.07 -13.50 20.98
N GLU A 151 -11.32 -13.78 22.06
CA GLU A 151 -10.14 -12.99 22.44
C GLU A 151 -9.08 -12.90 21.31
N ALA A 152 -8.80 -14.02 20.65
CA ALA A 152 -7.85 -14.05 19.53
C ALA A 152 -8.35 -13.29 18.30
N THR A 153 -9.67 -13.32 18.05
CA THR A 153 -10.31 -12.60 16.94
C THR A 153 -10.32 -11.10 17.19
N ASP A 154 -10.68 -10.68 18.40
CA ASP A 154 -10.65 -9.28 18.81
C ASP A 154 -9.26 -8.67 18.68
N GLU A 155 -8.23 -9.40 19.13
CA GLU A 155 -6.84 -8.93 19.01
C GLU A 155 -6.38 -8.91 17.55
N HIS A 156 -6.80 -9.89 16.74
CA HIS A 156 -6.53 -9.91 15.30
C HIS A 156 -7.13 -8.67 14.62
N ASP A 157 -8.39 -8.37 14.87
CA ASP A 157 -9.11 -7.25 14.27
C ASP A 157 -8.52 -5.90 14.71
N ARG A 158 -8.14 -5.76 15.98
CA ARG A 158 -7.47 -4.56 16.50
C ARG A 158 -6.15 -4.29 15.77
N ILE A 159 -5.29 -5.30 15.67
CA ILE A 159 -4.00 -5.17 14.99
C ILE A 159 -4.21 -4.91 13.49
N GLN A 160 -5.13 -5.63 12.86
CA GLN A 160 -5.47 -5.44 11.45
C GLN A 160 -5.92 -3.99 11.18
N ALA A 161 -6.81 -3.45 12.01
CA ALA A 161 -7.29 -2.08 11.89
C ALA A 161 -6.18 -1.02 12.06
N ASP A 162 -5.26 -1.20 13.02
CA ASP A 162 -4.11 -0.31 13.21
C ASP A 162 -3.18 -0.30 11.99
N PHE A 163 -2.86 -1.47 11.42
CA PHE A 163 -2.05 -1.53 10.20
C PHE A 163 -2.76 -0.94 8.98
N ASP A 164 -4.06 -1.19 8.82
CA ASP A 164 -4.82 -0.63 7.70
C ASP A 164 -4.91 0.91 7.80
N ALA A 165 -5.06 1.47 9.01
CA ALA A 165 -5.00 2.90 9.24
C ALA A 165 -3.62 3.50 8.91
N ARG A 166 -2.52 2.84 9.29
CA ARG A 166 -1.16 3.28 8.97
C ARG A 166 -0.89 3.23 7.47
N LEU A 167 -1.33 2.18 6.78
CA LEU A 167 -1.19 2.06 5.33
C LEU A 167 -1.99 3.13 4.57
N ALA A 168 -3.17 3.50 5.07
CA ALA A 168 -4.00 4.56 4.48
C ALA A 168 -3.40 5.96 4.66
N GLN A 169 -2.62 6.22 5.72
CA GLN A 169 -1.91 7.49 5.92
C GLN A 169 -0.70 7.66 4.98
N GLU A 170 -0.20 6.57 4.39
CA GLU A 170 0.92 6.61 3.45
C GLU A 170 0.49 6.78 1.97
N GLU A 171 -0.82 6.80 1.67
CA GLU A 171 -1.40 7.07 0.33
C GLU A 171 -1.57 8.55 0.00
#